data_AF-Q5C7Y9-F1
#
_entry.id   AF-Q5C7Y9-F1
#
_cell.length_a   1.000
_cell.length_b   1.000
_cell.length_c   1.000
_cell.angle_alpha   90.00
_cell.angle_beta   90.00
_cell.angle_gamma   90.00
#
_symmetry.space_group_name_H-M   'P 1'
#
loop_
_entity.id
_entity.type
_entity.pdbx_description
1 polymer ?
#
loop_
_entity_poly.entity_id
_entity_poly.type
_entity_poly.pdbx_seq_one_letter_code
_entity_poly.pdbx_strand_id
1 'polypeptide(L)'
;LEYYRDFFIMYIKSLVIDGFKSYCQRTEIDGFDPQFNAITGLNGSGKSNILDAICFLLGITNLSHVRAANLHELVYKCGQAGINKATVSAVFDNVDKSQSPYGYEQFDELTITKQIVVGGRNKYLINGTNATTTRVHDLFHSVQLNVNNPHFLIMQGRITKILNMKPPEILSLLEEAASTKLYENKKDAALKNY
;
A
#
# COMPACT_ATOMS: atom_id res chain seq x y z
N LEU A 1 -5.93 1.43 -36.56
CA LEU A 1 -6.90 1.00 -35.52
C LEU A 1 -6.14 0.37 -34.35
N GLU A 2 -5.13 1.07 -33.84
CA GLU A 2 -4.08 0.48 -32.99
C GLU A 2 -3.69 1.47 -31.88
N TYR A 3 -4.67 1.97 -31.13
CA TYR A 3 -4.47 3.07 -30.19
C TYR A 3 -5.24 2.96 -28.87
N TYR A 4 -5.54 1.74 -28.45
CA TYR A 4 -5.84 1.44 -27.04
C TYR A 4 -4.98 0.25 -26.65
N ARG A 5 -3.70 0.50 -26.34
CA ARG A 5 -3.02 -0.39 -25.40
C ARG A 5 -3.71 -0.13 -24.07
N ASP A 6 -4.46 -1.11 -23.58
CA ASP A 6 -4.90 -1.13 -22.20
C ASP A 6 -3.64 -0.95 -21.34
N PHE A 7 -3.52 0.21 -20.70
CA PHE A 7 -2.46 0.50 -19.74
C PHE A 7 -2.72 -0.38 -18.51
N PHE A 8 -2.27 -1.63 -18.56
CA PHE A 8 -2.28 -2.49 -17.38
C PHE A 8 -1.16 -2.01 -16.46
N ILE A 9 -1.55 -1.22 -15.47
CA ILE A 9 -0.69 -0.80 -14.37
C ILE A 9 -0.43 -2.03 -13.49
N MET A 10 0.78 -2.13 -12.92
CA MET A 10 1.11 -3.12 -11.89
C MET A 10 -0.02 -3.21 -10.85
N TYR A 11 -0.59 -4.41 -10.68
CA TYR A 11 -1.72 -4.66 -9.79
C TYR A 11 -1.43 -5.85 -8.86
N ILE A 12 -2.16 -5.94 -7.75
CA ILE A 12 -2.06 -7.08 -6.83
C ILE A 12 -2.76 -8.27 -7.49
N LYS A 13 -2.08 -9.41 -7.62
CA LYS A 13 -2.66 -10.69 -8.07
C LYS A 13 -3.21 -11.52 -6.91
N SER A 14 -2.47 -11.52 -5.80
CA SER A 14 -2.84 -12.23 -4.59
C SER A 14 -2.31 -11.57 -3.33
N LEU A 15 -2.97 -11.87 -2.21
CA LEU A 15 -2.68 -11.35 -0.88
C LEU A 15 -2.73 -12.48 0.15
N VAL A 16 -1.66 -12.64 0.91
CA VAL A 16 -1.55 -13.56 2.05
C VAL A 16 -1.48 -12.76 3.34
N ILE A 17 -2.41 -13.04 4.26
CA ILE A 17 -2.52 -12.39 5.57
C ILE A 17 -2.37 -13.45 6.66
N ASP A 18 -1.46 -13.25 7.60
CA ASP A 18 -1.22 -14.18 8.70
C ASP A 18 -0.97 -13.42 10.02
N GLY A 19 -1.68 -13.79 11.09
CA GLY A 19 -1.56 -13.17 12.41
C GLY A 19 -1.88 -11.68 12.49
N PHE A 20 -2.66 -11.14 11.54
CA PHE A 20 -2.95 -9.70 11.40
C PHE A 20 -4.38 -9.35 11.83
N LYS A 21 -4.54 -8.49 12.85
CA LYS A 21 -5.82 -8.01 13.39
C LYS A 21 -6.84 -9.11 13.66
N SER A 22 -7.82 -9.32 12.76
CA SER A 22 -8.85 -10.37 12.87
C SER A 22 -8.43 -11.71 12.28
N TYR A 23 -7.36 -11.73 11.49
CA TYR A 23 -6.83 -12.91 10.81
C TYR A 23 -5.86 -13.65 11.73
N CYS A 24 -6.39 -14.58 12.52
CA CYS A 24 -5.62 -15.46 13.42
C CYS A 24 -4.74 -16.44 12.63
N GLN A 25 -5.32 -17.02 11.58
CA GLN A 25 -4.68 -18.02 10.73
C GLN A 25 -4.34 -17.42 9.37
N ARG A 26 -3.35 -18.04 8.70
CA ARG A 26 -3.00 -17.74 7.32
C ARG A 26 -4.26 -17.79 6.45
N THR A 27 -4.54 -16.67 5.79
CA THR A 27 -5.63 -16.49 4.83
C THR A 27 -5.04 -16.04 3.52
N GLU A 28 -5.40 -16.72 2.45
CA GLU A 28 -4.96 -16.43 1.08
C GLU A 28 -6.15 -15.90 0.29
N ILE A 29 -5.92 -14.79 -0.41
CA ILE A 29 -6.90 -14.14 -1.26
C ILE A 29 -6.26 -14.04 -2.63
N ASP A 30 -6.72 -14.86 -3.56
CA ASP A 30 -6.22 -14.94 -4.92
C ASP A 30 -7.25 -14.39 -5.91
N GLY A 31 -6.81 -14.19 -7.16
CA GLY A 31 -7.70 -13.84 -8.26
C GLY A 31 -8.20 -12.40 -8.21
N PHE A 32 -7.35 -11.47 -7.76
CA PHE A 32 -7.63 -10.05 -7.88
C PHE A 32 -7.68 -9.66 -9.37
N ASP A 33 -8.74 -8.94 -9.74
CA ASP A 33 -8.94 -8.40 -11.07
C ASP A 33 -8.10 -7.11 -11.24
N PRO A 34 -7.46 -6.89 -12.41
CA PRO A 34 -6.66 -5.69 -12.64
C PRO A 34 -7.46 -4.39 -12.63
N GLN A 35 -8.78 -4.43 -12.87
CA GLN A 35 -9.63 -3.25 -12.98
C GLN A 35 -10.45 -2.99 -11.72
N PHE A 36 -11.17 -4.01 -11.23
CA PHE A 36 -12.12 -3.80 -10.14
C PHE A 36 -12.29 -5.01 -9.23
N ASN A 37 -12.14 -4.76 -7.93
CA ASN A 37 -12.29 -5.76 -6.88
C ASN A 37 -13.34 -5.32 -5.86
N ALA A 38 -14.30 -6.20 -5.57
CA ALA A 38 -15.30 -5.97 -4.54
C ALA A 38 -15.10 -6.91 -3.35
N ILE A 39 -14.90 -6.34 -2.17
CA ILE A 39 -14.80 -7.09 -0.91
C ILE A 39 -16.13 -6.97 -0.17
N THR A 40 -16.86 -8.07 -0.05
CA THR A 40 -18.17 -8.11 0.61
C THR A 40 -18.21 -9.14 1.74
N GLY A 41 -19.14 -8.97 2.68
CA GLY A 41 -19.29 -9.89 3.81
C GLY A 41 -20.01 -9.26 4.99
N LEU A 42 -20.46 -10.11 5.92
CA LEU A 42 -21.20 -9.72 7.12
C LEU A 42 -20.42 -8.71 7.98
N ASN A 43 -21.13 -7.97 8.83
CA ASN A 43 -20.48 -7.08 9.79
C ASN A 43 -19.65 -7.89 10.79
N GLY A 44 -18.44 -7.41 11.10
CA GLY A 44 -17.49 -8.11 11.97
C GLY A 44 -16.64 -9.19 11.28
N SER A 45 -16.85 -9.50 9.99
CA SER A 45 -16.08 -10.51 9.25
C SER A 45 -14.61 -10.16 8.96
N GLY A 46 -14.17 -8.95 9.32
CA GLY A 46 -12.79 -8.51 9.07
C GLY A 46 -12.54 -7.91 7.68
N LYS A 47 -13.57 -7.72 6.83
CA LYS A 47 -13.45 -7.13 5.48
C LYS A 47 -12.57 -5.86 5.41
N SER A 48 -12.75 -4.91 6.32
CA SER A 48 -11.96 -3.68 6.35
C SER A 48 -10.49 -3.93 6.73
N ASN A 49 -10.19 -5.02 7.45
CA ASN A 49 -8.83 -5.38 7.82
C ASN A 49 -8.01 -5.91 6.63
N ILE A 50 -8.65 -6.32 5.52
CA ILE A 50 -7.97 -6.60 4.25
C ILE A 50 -7.33 -5.31 3.71
N LEU A 51 -8.10 -4.23 3.70
CA LEU A 51 -7.60 -2.92 3.28
C LEU A 51 -6.49 -2.43 4.23
N ASP A 52 -6.66 -2.58 5.55
CA ASP A 52 -5.59 -2.25 6.50
C ASP A 52 -4.32 -3.09 6.26
N ALA A 53 -4.45 -4.36 5.88
CA ALA A 53 -3.31 -5.23 5.58
C ALA A 53 -2.56 -4.75 4.35
N ILE A 54 -3.28 -4.39 3.26
CA ILE A 54 -2.70 -3.79 2.06
C ILE A 54 -2.00 -2.48 2.42
N CYS A 55 -2.67 -1.58 3.13
CA CYS A 55 -2.08 -0.31 3.59
C CYS A 55 -0.84 -0.49 4.47
N PHE A 56 -0.89 -1.48 5.37
CA PHE A 56 0.26 -1.86 6.19
C PHE A 56 1.44 -2.28 5.32
N LEU A 57 1.21 -3.19 4.36
CA LEU A 57 2.22 -3.67 3.41
C LEU A 57 2.81 -2.52 2.59
N LEU A 58 1.95 -1.67 2.04
CA LEU A 58 2.33 -0.50 1.24
C LEU A 58 3.19 0.51 2.00
N GLY A 59 3.20 0.47 3.34
CA GLY A 59 4.08 1.29 4.15
C GLY A 59 3.48 2.62 4.58
N ILE A 60 2.15 2.68 4.76
CA ILE A 60 1.52 3.86 5.35
C ILE A 60 2.16 4.19 6.70
N THR A 61 2.63 5.42 6.82
CA THR A 61 3.29 5.96 8.02
C THR A 61 2.30 6.41 9.08
N ASN A 62 1.13 6.92 8.66
CA ASN A 62 0.07 7.34 9.57
C ASN A 62 -0.82 6.15 9.98
N LEU A 63 -0.58 5.59 11.17
CA LEU A 63 -1.30 4.42 11.68
C LEU A 63 -2.80 4.64 11.88
N SER A 64 -3.26 5.89 12.00
CA SER A 64 -4.69 6.18 12.08
C SER A 64 -5.45 5.75 10.82
N HIS A 65 -4.77 5.75 9.66
CA HIS A 65 -5.34 5.20 8.43
C HIS A 65 -5.58 3.70 8.59
N VAL A 66 -4.63 2.94 9.10
CA VAL A 66 -4.85 1.51 9.39
C VAL A 66 -5.55 1.26 10.72
N ARG A 67 -6.31 2.23 11.26
CA ARG A 67 -7.16 2.08 12.46
C ARG A 67 -6.41 1.41 13.63
N ALA A 68 -5.22 1.91 13.92
CA ALA A 68 -4.36 1.45 15.01
C ALA A 68 -3.66 2.64 15.65
N ALA A 69 -3.51 2.63 16.99
CA ALA A 69 -2.76 3.66 17.70
C ALA A 69 -1.25 3.38 17.71
N ASN A 70 -0.89 2.09 17.69
CA ASN A 70 0.49 1.62 17.65
C ASN A 70 0.60 0.38 16.76
N LEU A 71 1.83 0.01 16.44
CA LEU A 71 2.13 -1.09 15.56
C LEU A 71 1.74 -2.47 16.14
N HIS A 72 1.74 -2.63 17.47
CA HIS A 72 1.38 -3.90 18.12
C HIS A 72 -0.10 -4.26 17.95
N GLU A 73 -0.98 -3.27 17.84
CA GLU A 73 -2.41 -3.46 17.56
C GLU A 73 -2.70 -4.06 16.17
N LEU A 74 -1.71 -4.09 15.28
CA LEU A 74 -1.82 -4.77 13.99
C LEU A 74 -1.67 -6.28 14.12
N VAL A 75 -1.07 -6.77 15.21
CA VAL A 75 -0.92 -8.20 15.48
C VAL A 75 -2.21 -8.75 16.09
N TYR A 76 -2.60 -9.97 15.74
CA TYR A 76 -3.80 -10.63 16.24
C TYR A 76 -3.87 -10.56 17.77
N LYS A 77 -4.96 -9.99 18.29
CA LYS A 77 -5.17 -9.74 19.73
C LYS A 77 -3.98 -9.04 20.42
N CYS A 78 -3.29 -8.16 19.70
CA CYS A 78 -2.10 -7.44 20.17
C CYS A 78 -0.98 -8.36 20.70
N GLY A 79 -0.92 -9.62 20.26
CA GLY A 79 0.04 -10.60 20.76
C GLY A 79 -0.43 -11.44 21.96
N GLN A 80 -1.56 -11.11 22.58
CA GLN A 80 -2.00 -11.73 23.84
C GLN A 80 -2.50 -13.17 23.67
N ALA A 81 -2.82 -13.59 22.44
CA ALA A 81 -3.31 -14.93 22.12
C ALA A 81 -2.19 -15.90 21.70
N GLY A 82 -0.93 -15.64 22.07
CA GLY A 82 0.23 -16.45 21.67
C GLY A 82 0.74 -16.21 20.24
N ILE A 83 0.04 -15.39 19.45
CA ILE A 83 0.45 -14.99 18.10
C ILE A 83 1.19 -13.66 18.19
N ASN A 84 2.51 -13.71 18.26
CA ASN A 84 3.36 -12.51 18.43
C ASN A 84 3.87 -11.90 17.12
N LYS A 85 3.44 -12.42 15.97
CA LYS A 85 3.90 -12.00 14.65
C LYS A 85 2.72 -11.82 13.71
N ALA A 86 2.72 -10.72 12.96
CA ALA A 86 1.87 -10.55 11.79
C ALA A 86 2.71 -10.48 10.52
N THR A 87 2.25 -11.15 9.46
CA THR A 87 2.86 -11.13 8.14
C THR A 87 1.78 -10.82 7.11
N VAL A 88 2.05 -9.85 6.25
CA VAL A 88 1.24 -9.59 5.05
C VAL A 88 2.17 -9.70 3.85
N SER A 89 1.77 -10.47 2.85
CA SER A 89 2.49 -10.59 1.59
C SER A 89 1.54 -10.37 0.43
N ALA A 90 1.96 -9.61 -0.57
CA ALA A 90 1.20 -9.41 -1.80
C ALA A 90 2.08 -9.75 -3.00
N VAL A 91 1.51 -10.47 -3.96
CA VAL A 91 2.12 -10.72 -5.26
C VAL A 91 1.58 -9.67 -6.22
N PHE A 92 2.47 -8.95 -6.90
CA PHE A 92 2.15 -7.95 -7.89
C PHE A 92 2.47 -8.48 -9.29
N ASP A 93 1.60 -8.23 -10.25
CA ASP A 93 1.87 -8.46 -11.66
C ASP A 93 2.89 -7.45 -12.16
N ASN A 94 3.97 -7.92 -12.77
CA ASN A 94 5.06 -7.10 -13.29
C ASN A 94 5.42 -7.50 -14.74
N VAL A 95 4.43 -7.95 -15.52
CA VAL A 95 4.66 -8.42 -16.90
C VAL A 95 4.97 -7.25 -17.84
N ASP A 96 4.30 -6.11 -17.67
CA ASP A 96 4.61 -4.90 -18.45
C ASP A 96 5.89 -4.22 -17.92
N LYS A 97 7.01 -4.47 -18.61
CA LYS A 97 8.33 -3.95 -18.22
C LYS A 97 8.45 -2.44 -18.37
N SER A 98 7.58 -1.80 -19.15
CA SER A 98 7.58 -0.34 -19.27
C SER A 98 7.09 0.35 -17.99
N GLN A 99 6.33 -0.37 -17.16
CA GLN A 99 5.81 0.08 -15.87
C GLN A 99 6.50 -0.62 -14.68
N SER A 100 7.51 -1.45 -14.95
CA SER A 100 8.21 -2.17 -13.88
C SER A 100 9.00 -1.21 -13.00
N PRO A 101 9.05 -1.44 -11.68
CA PRO A 101 9.96 -0.72 -10.82
C PRO A 101 11.43 -0.90 -11.26
N TYR A 102 12.23 0.15 -11.09
CA TYR A 102 13.65 0.14 -11.47
C TYR A 102 14.45 -0.96 -10.75
N GLY A 103 15.13 -1.81 -11.55
CA GLY A 103 15.96 -2.92 -11.08
C GLY A 103 15.19 -4.22 -10.83
N TYR A 104 13.93 -4.29 -11.29
CA TYR A 104 13.06 -5.46 -11.16
C TYR A 104 12.44 -5.89 -12.50
N GLU A 105 12.89 -5.33 -13.61
CA GLU A 105 12.40 -5.58 -14.97
C GLU A 105 12.57 -7.06 -15.39
N GLN A 106 13.52 -7.76 -14.78
CA GLN A 106 13.76 -9.19 -15.00
C GLN A 106 12.70 -10.11 -14.38
N PHE A 107 11.82 -9.60 -13.52
CA PHE A 107 10.81 -10.40 -12.83
C PHE A 107 9.43 -10.14 -13.42
N ASP A 108 8.69 -11.20 -13.76
CA ASP A 108 7.29 -11.10 -14.20
C ASP A 108 6.31 -10.89 -13.05
N GLU A 109 6.75 -11.18 -11.82
CA GLU A 109 5.99 -10.94 -10.60
C GLU A 109 6.89 -10.45 -9.48
N LEU A 110 6.32 -9.63 -8.60
CA LEU A 110 7.01 -9.13 -7.41
C LEU A 110 6.24 -9.51 -6.16
N THR A 111 6.90 -10.24 -5.25
CA THR A 111 6.35 -10.53 -3.92
C THR A 111 6.90 -9.52 -2.93
N ILE A 112 6.03 -8.68 -2.38
CA ILE A 112 6.37 -7.77 -1.29
C ILE A 112 5.79 -8.34 -0.01
N THR A 113 6.63 -8.51 1.01
CA THR A 113 6.21 -8.99 2.33
C THR A 113 6.59 -7.98 3.39
N LYS A 114 5.65 -7.69 4.31
CA LYS A 114 5.92 -6.93 5.52
C LYS A 114 5.61 -7.76 6.76
N GLN A 115 6.56 -7.76 7.70
CA GLN A 115 6.44 -8.49 8.95
C GLN A 115 6.62 -7.55 10.14
N ILE A 116 5.82 -7.80 11.16
CA ILE A 116 5.94 -7.18 12.48
C ILE A 116 5.94 -8.27 13.54
N VAL A 117 6.80 -8.09 14.54
CA VAL A 117 6.88 -8.96 15.72
C VAL A 117 6.70 -8.09 16.97
N VAL A 118 5.84 -8.51 17.90
CA VAL A 118 5.63 -7.82 19.17
C VAL A 118 6.95 -7.83 19.96
N GLY A 119 7.40 -6.65 20.40
CA GLY A 119 8.72 -6.45 21.02
C GLY A 119 9.93 -6.73 20.10
N GLY A 120 9.70 -7.02 18.82
CA GLY A 120 10.73 -7.37 17.85
C GLY A 120 10.96 -6.32 16.77
N ARG A 121 11.72 -6.68 15.74
CA ARG A 121 11.99 -5.82 14.59
C ARG A 121 10.96 -6.02 13.50
N ASN A 122 10.55 -4.90 12.89
CA ASN A 122 9.78 -4.91 11.65
C ASN A 122 10.74 -5.12 10.49
N LYS A 123 10.32 -5.90 9.48
CA LYS A 123 11.11 -6.09 8.28
C LYS A 123 10.26 -6.14 7.04
N TYR A 124 10.87 -5.71 5.95
CA TYR A 124 10.37 -5.88 4.60
C TYR A 124 11.16 -6.96 3.89
N LEU A 125 10.50 -7.69 3.01
CA LEU A 125 11.13 -8.56 2.04
C LEU A 125 10.59 -8.25 0.64
N ILE A 126 11.48 -8.26 -0.34
CA ILE A 126 11.15 -8.20 -1.76
C ILE A 126 11.66 -9.49 -2.38
N ASN A 127 10.77 -10.30 -2.96
CA ASN A 127 11.07 -11.64 -3.47
C ASN A 127 11.84 -12.50 -2.45
N GLY A 128 11.42 -12.43 -1.18
CA GLY A 128 12.03 -13.18 -0.07
C GLY A 128 13.36 -12.63 0.45
N THR A 129 13.92 -11.58 -0.16
CA THR A 129 15.17 -10.95 0.28
C THR A 129 14.88 -9.74 1.17
N ASN A 130 15.60 -9.58 2.28
CA ASN A 130 15.42 -8.44 3.18
C ASN A 130 15.60 -7.11 2.42
N ALA A 131 14.66 -6.19 2.62
CA ALA A 131 14.69 -4.86 2.05
C ALA A 131 14.51 -3.80 3.14
N THR A 132 15.03 -2.60 2.90
CA THR A 132 14.77 -1.44 3.76
C THR A 132 13.41 -0.84 3.44
N THR A 133 12.81 -0.15 4.41
CA THR A 133 11.56 0.61 4.20
C THR A 133 11.70 1.62 3.06
N THR A 134 12.86 2.30 2.98
CA THR A 134 13.18 3.23 1.88
C THR A 134 13.15 2.55 0.52
N ARG A 135 13.77 1.36 0.38
CA ARG A 135 13.77 0.63 -0.90
C ARG A 135 12.37 0.23 -1.36
N VAL A 136 11.50 -0.16 -0.42
CA VAL A 136 10.09 -0.46 -0.73
C VAL A 136 9.31 0.79 -1.11
N HIS A 137 9.56 1.92 -0.44
CA HIS A 137 8.96 3.19 -0.85
C HIS A 137 9.43 3.62 -2.23
N ASP A 138 10.73 3.55 -2.53
CA ASP A 138 11.27 3.91 -3.85
C ASP A 138 10.68 3.03 -4.95
N LEU A 139 10.48 1.73 -4.67
CA LEU A 139 9.79 0.80 -5.57
C LEU A 139 8.37 1.31 -5.88
N PHE A 140 7.55 1.57 -4.87
CA PHE A 140 6.18 2.07 -5.09
C PHE A 140 6.14 3.47 -5.73
N HIS A 141 7.07 4.35 -5.42
CA HIS A 141 7.17 5.66 -6.09
C HIS A 141 7.53 5.54 -7.56
N SER A 142 8.38 4.58 -7.94
CA SER A 142 8.77 4.38 -9.34
C SER A 142 7.61 3.97 -10.25
N VAL A 143 6.59 3.33 -9.68
CA VAL A 143 5.32 2.99 -10.35
C VAL A 143 4.20 3.99 -10.07
N GLN A 144 4.58 5.21 -9.63
CA GLN A 144 3.66 6.31 -9.35
C GLN A 144 2.62 6.02 -8.24
N LEU A 145 2.86 5.01 -7.40
CA LEU A 145 2.02 4.69 -6.26
C LEU A 145 2.47 5.47 -5.02
N ASN A 146 1.90 6.66 -4.81
CA ASN A 146 2.14 7.44 -3.60
C ASN A 146 1.23 6.97 -2.44
N VAL A 147 1.70 5.95 -1.71
CA VAL A 147 0.98 5.33 -0.59
C VAL A 147 0.71 6.26 0.60
N ASN A 148 1.49 7.35 0.73
CA ASN A 148 1.31 8.36 1.79
C ASN A 148 0.42 9.52 1.34
N ASN A 149 -0.02 9.54 0.07
CA ASN A 149 -1.00 10.50 -0.39
C ASN A 149 -2.32 10.29 0.38
N PRO A 150 -2.85 11.32 1.08
CA PRO A 150 -4.12 11.22 1.79
C PRO A 150 -5.35 10.96 0.88
N HIS A 151 -5.17 10.99 -0.44
CA HIS A 151 -6.18 10.73 -1.47
C HIS A 151 -6.04 9.34 -2.12
N PHE A 152 -4.92 8.64 -1.90
CA PHE A 152 -4.76 7.24 -2.31
C PHE A 152 -5.80 6.34 -1.62
N LEU A 153 -6.18 6.70 -0.39
CA LEU A 153 -7.07 5.92 0.46
C LEU A 153 -8.26 6.75 0.91
N ILE A 154 -9.43 6.44 0.36
CA ILE A 154 -10.70 7.06 0.77
C ILE A 154 -11.40 6.14 1.75
N MET A 155 -11.25 6.43 3.03
CA MET A 155 -11.95 5.71 4.09
C MET A 155 -13.36 6.26 4.34
N GLN A 156 -14.18 5.46 5.02
CA GLN A 156 -15.48 5.92 5.51
C GLN A 156 -15.33 7.22 6.31
N GLY A 157 -16.18 8.22 6.04
CA GLY A 157 -16.10 9.55 6.64
C GLY A 157 -15.12 10.52 5.95
N ARG A 158 -14.18 10.03 5.12
CA ARG A 158 -13.28 10.89 4.34
C ARG A 158 -14.02 11.67 3.25
N ILE A 159 -15.10 11.12 2.72
CA ILE A 159 -15.90 11.78 1.69
C ILE A 159 -16.47 13.13 2.18
N THR A 160 -16.94 13.19 3.42
CA THR A 160 -17.38 14.45 4.05
C THR A 160 -16.24 15.45 4.20
N LYS A 161 -15.01 14.97 4.48
CA LYS A 161 -13.84 15.84 4.54
C LYS A 161 -13.45 16.38 3.16
N ILE A 162 -13.55 15.56 2.10
CA ILE A 162 -13.31 16.00 0.71
C ILE A 162 -14.32 17.08 0.31
N LEU A 163 -15.60 16.88 0.64
CA LEU A 163 -16.65 17.86 0.36
C LEU A 163 -16.44 19.21 1.09
N ASN A 164 -15.66 19.22 2.17
CA ASN A 164 -15.36 20.41 2.97
C ASN A 164 -13.92 20.92 2.80
N MET A 165 -13.18 20.45 1.79
CA MET A 165 -11.80 20.88 1.54
C MET A 165 -11.73 22.37 1.19
N LYS A 166 -10.70 23.06 1.70
CA LYS A 166 -10.42 24.45 1.33
C LYS A 166 -9.73 24.52 -0.04
N PRO A 167 -9.80 25.65 -0.76
CA PRO A 167 -9.19 25.79 -2.09
C PRO A 167 -7.73 25.32 -2.20
N PRO A 168 -6.83 25.57 -1.23
CA PRO A 168 -5.45 25.05 -1.30
C PRO A 168 -5.34 23.52 -1.22
N GLU A 169 -6.24 22.85 -0.49
CA GLU A 169 -6.25 21.39 -0.36
C GLU A 169 -6.75 20.74 -1.66
N ILE A 170 -7.74 21.37 -2.31
CA ILE A 170 -8.25 20.96 -3.63
C ILE A 170 -7.15 21.13 -4.69
N LEU A 171 -6.43 22.25 -4.66
CA LEU A 171 -5.31 22.49 -5.58
C LEU A 171 -4.22 21.43 -5.43
N SER A 172 -3.80 21.14 -4.19
CA SER A 172 -2.82 20.07 -3.90
C SER A 172 -3.28 18.69 -4.39
N LEU A 173 -4.59 18.40 -4.35
CA LEU A 173 -5.15 17.16 -4.91
C LEU A 173 -5.04 17.13 -6.44
N LEU A 174 -5.36 18.26 -7.10
CA LEU A 174 -5.30 18.38 -8.56
C LEU A 174 -3.87 18.31 -9.10
N GLU A 175 -2.92 18.98 -8.45
CA GLU A 175 -1.49 18.95 -8.81
C GLU A 175 -0.91 17.54 -8.70
N GLU A 176 -1.39 16.75 -7.74
CA GLU A 176 -0.98 15.37 -7.59
C GLU A 176 -1.60 14.46 -8.66
N ALA A 177 -2.90 14.62 -8.95
CA ALA A 177 -3.57 13.92 -10.04
C ALA A 177 -2.96 14.26 -11.41
N ALA A 178 -2.49 15.49 -11.60
CA ALA A 178 -1.81 15.96 -12.80
C ALA A 178 -0.31 15.58 -12.83
N SER A 179 0.22 14.90 -11.80
CA SER A 179 1.63 14.54 -11.65
C SER A 179 2.62 15.74 -11.67
N THR A 180 2.15 16.96 -11.42
CA THR A 180 2.99 18.18 -11.43
C THR A 180 3.73 18.41 -10.11
N LYS A 181 3.25 17.81 -9.02
CA LYS A 181 3.78 17.98 -7.67
C LYS A 181 5.23 17.50 -7.48
N LEU A 182 5.64 16.46 -8.19
CA LEU A 182 7.02 15.97 -8.17
C LEU A 182 8.01 16.97 -8.80
N TYR A 183 7.56 17.69 -9.85
CA TYR A 183 8.35 18.72 -10.51
C TYR A 183 8.55 19.93 -9.59
N GLU A 184 7.49 20.37 -8.92
CA GLU A 184 7.56 21.49 -7.98
C GLU A 184 8.40 21.17 -6.74
N ASN A 185 8.24 19.98 -6.14
CA ASN A 185 9.05 19.58 -4.99
C ASN A 185 10.56 19.52 -5.32
N LYS A 186 10.93 19.06 -6.53
CA LYS A 186 12.32 19.07 -7.00
C LYS A 186 12.83 20.48 -7.25
N LYS A 187 11.98 21.35 -7.82
CA LYS A 187 12.30 22.76 -8.05
C LYS A 187 12.50 23.51 -6.73
N ASP A 188 11.62 23.32 -5.75
CA ASP A 188 11.72 23.96 -4.43
C ASP A 188 12.90 23.44 -3.62
N ALA A 189 13.19 22.13 -3.69
CA ALA A 189 14.40 21.58 -3.07
C ALA A 189 15.67 22.13 -3.72
N ALA A 190 15.68 22.33 -5.04
CA ALA A 190 16.81 22.95 -5.75
C ALA A 190 16.96 24.43 -5.37
N LEU A 191 15.85 25.17 -5.22
CA LEU A 191 15.85 26.59 -4.84
C LEU A 191 16.22 26.82 -3.37
N LYS A 192 15.96 25.86 -2.47
CA LYS A 192 16.37 25.93 -1.05
C LYS A 192 17.83 25.55 -0.80
N ASN A 193 18.49 24.92 -1.76
CA ASN A 193 19.91 24.56 -1.70
C ASN A 193 20.81 25.63 -2.36
N TYR A 194 20.25 26.79 -2.67
CA TYR A 194 20.94 28.04 -3.04
C TYR A 194 20.62 29.10 -1.99
#